data_AF-A0A497JZE9-F1
#
_entry.id   AF-A0A497JZE9-F1
#
_cell.length_a   1.000
_cell.length_b   1.000
_cell.length_c   1.000
_cell.angle_alpha   90.00
_cell.angle_beta   90.00
_cell.angle_gamma   90.00
#
_symmetry.space_group_name_H-M   'P 1'
#
loop_
_entity.id
_entity.type
_entity.pdbx_description
1 polymer ?
#
loop_
_entity_poly.entity_id
_entity_poly.type
_entity_poly.pdbx_seq_one_letter_code
_entity_poly.pdbx_strand_id
1 'polypeptide(L)'
;MIMSLFTPDVEKQILEIFNGLDKPVQIVFFKQADNCQTCPEQEKLLKELKGFSDKLRLNVYDMVLHSDEAMNYKINRAPATIIMDETDYGIRFYGFTGGHEFSSLLSTILLVSTGTNINPQLRDLIASISKPVNLKVMTTLTCPYCPQMVQAAHVMAYLNPMIEAEAFDVSEYDDLTQRFQVNSVPMTIINDTEVLDGAVSLPELFLAVLRTADPETYRELDEGIREAMSRKVVSMVEDYVYDIIIIGGGPAGISAAVYSARKGLDVAMISDTFGGQLVYTAKIDNYLGLGGINGIGMIEIFRRQLDLHPIAQDIGSKVVSMKKQGDSFEVVTEEGARYSGRAIILCTGMEYTRLGVPGEDRLIGKGIGFCATCDAPLYRGKNVAVVGGGNSAFTAVRDLLGYADRITLIHRRGEFTADKVLMDEVLSSEKVTLQPSSQVKEFHGDTRLTGLTLKESDGAEIKLGFDGVFIEIGLTPNSEIAKGIVDLNEQGEIMIDLVGSTSVPGVFAAGDVTEIEEKQISIAVGQGTSAALKAYSFIHLTGLKK
;
A
#
# COMPACT_ATOMS: atom_id res chain seq x y z
N MET A 1 -11.07 44.79 -20.16
CA MET A 1 -11.23 44.44 -18.73
C MET A 1 -10.96 42.95 -18.65
N ILE A 2 -9.75 42.56 -18.26
CA ILE A 2 -9.36 41.14 -18.18
C ILE A 2 -10.15 40.55 -17.01
N MET A 3 -10.95 39.51 -17.23
CA MET A 3 -11.65 38.80 -16.15
C MET A 3 -10.59 38.20 -15.20
N SER A 4 -10.73 38.50 -13.89
CA SER A 4 -9.97 37.90 -12.78
C SER A 4 -10.03 36.38 -12.89
N LEU A 5 -8.93 35.69 -12.64
CA LEU A 5 -8.91 34.23 -12.51
C LEU A 5 -9.59 33.76 -11.22
N PHE A 6 -9.73 34.64 -10.24
CA PHE A 6 -10.26 34.32 -8.92
C PHE A 6 -11.69 34.81 -8.75
N THR A 7 -12.50 34.00 -8.05
CA THR A 7 -13.79 34.47 -7.54
C THR A 7 -13.57 35.37 -6.33
N PRO A 8 -14.50 36.29 -6.00
CA PRO A 8 -14.37 37.17 -4.84
C PRO A 8 -14.10 36.44 -3.51
N ASP A 9 -14.65 35.24 -3.35
CA ASP A 9 -14.41 34.40 -2.15
C ASP A 9 -12.97 33.87 -2.09
N VAL A 10 -12.40 33.47 -3.23
CA VAL A 10 -11.00 33.02 -3.32
C VAL A 10 -10.05 34.21 -3.12
N GLU A 11 -10.35 35.37 -3.71
CA GLU A 11 -9.59 36.60 -3.48
C GLU A 11 -9.49 36.95 -1.99
N LYS A 12 -10.61 36.82 -1.26
CA LYS A 12 -10.64 37.04 0.19
C LYS A 12 -9.74 36.05 0.95
N GLN A 13 -9.77 34.77 0.59
CA GLN A 13 -8.91 33.76 1.21
C GLN A 13 -7.42 34.03 0.94
N ILE A 14 -7.06 34.41 -0.28
CA ILE A 14 -5.68 34.79 -0.64
C ILE A 14 -5.23 35.98 0.22
N LEU A 15 -6.06 37.02 0.35
CA LEU A 15 -5.77 38.18 1.20
C LEU A 15 -5.59 37.79 2.67
N GLU A 16 -6.43 36.90 3.20
CA GLU A 16 -6.30 36.40 4.57
C GLU A 16 -4.97 35.68 4.80
N ILE A 17 -4.55 34.83 3.86
CA ILE A 17 -3.24 34.14 3.90
C ILE A 17 -2.10 35.16 3.78
N PHE A 18 -2.20 36.09 2.83
CA PHE A 18 -1.12 37.02 2.51
C PHE A 18 -0.92 38.14 3.53
N ASN A 19 -1.95 38.46 4.31
CA ASN A 19 -1.82 39.31 5.50
C ASN A 19 -0.87 38.69 6.55
N GLY A 20 -0.68 37.37 6.53
CA GLY A 20 0.23 36.65 7.41
C GLY A 20 1.69 36.62 6.93
N LEU A 21 2.01 37.10 5.73
CA LEU A 21 3.39 37.11 5.24
C LEU A 21 4.25 38.03 6.10
N ASP A 22 5.43 37.57 6.51
CA ASP A 22 6.38 38.33 7.32
C ASP A 22 7.49 38.92 6.43
N LYS A 23 8.24 38.05 5.73
CA LYS A 23 9.35 38.44 4.86
C LYS A 23 8.94 38.57 3.39
N PRO A 24 9.68 39.36 2.58
CA PRO A 24 9.48 39.39 1.13
C PRO A 24 9.73 38.02 0.49
N VAL A 25 8.94 37.68 -0.53
CA VAL A 25 9.09 36.46 -1.33
C VAL A 25 9.28 36.83 -2.78
N GLN A 26 10.26 36.20 -3.42
CA GLN A 26 10.49 36.28 -4.85
C GLN A 26 9.89 35.06 -5.54
N ILE A 27 9.10 35.33 -6.57
CA ILE A 27 8.57 34.37 -7.51
C ILE A 27 9.34 34.56 -8.81
N VAL A 28 10.16 33.57 -9.17
CA VAL A 28 10.88 33.58 -10.46
C VAL A 28 10.19 32.59 -11.39
N PHE A 29 9.71 33.08 -12.52
CA PHE A 29 8.98 32.29 -13.50
C PHE A 29 9.74 32.22 -14.82
N PHE A 30 10.04 31.00 -15.25
CA PHE A 30 10.60 30.73 -16.57
C PHE A 30 9.51 30.22 -17.50
N LYS A 31 9.37 30.90 -18.64
CA LYS A 31 8.54 30.49 -19.77
C LYS A 31 9.38 30.14 -20.98
N GLN A 32 8.76 29.59 -22.00
CA GLN A 32 9.38 29.38 -23.30
C GLN A 32 8.39 29.76 -24.40
N ALA A 33 8.71 30.81 -25.18
CA ALA A 33 7.96 31.13 -26.38
C ALA A 33 7.95 29.90 -27.32
N ASP A 34 6.76 29.50 -27.78
CA ASP A 34 6.51 28.45 -28.78
C ASP A 34 6.53 26.97 -28.33
N ASN A 35 6.97 26.64 -27.11
CA ASN A 35 7.02 25.25 -26.64
C ASN A 35 6.42 25.03 -25.24
N CYS A 36 5.54 25.93 -24.80
CA CYS A 36 4.92 25.87 -23.48
C CYS A 36 3.46 26.33 -23.55
N GLN A 37 2.52 25.37 -23.51
CA GLN A 37 1.08 25.66 -23.69
C GLN A 37 0.47 26.38 -22.47
N THR A 38 0.89 26.02 -21.26
CA THR A 38 0.34 26.56 -20.00
C THR A 38 1.08 27.80 -19.51
N CYS A 39 2.21 28.18 -20.12
CA CYS A 39 2.98 29.37 -19.72
C CYS A 39 2.15 30.67 -19.66
N PRO A 40 1.25 30.97 -20.61
CA PRO A 40 0.40 32.17 -20.52
C PRO A 40 -0.54 32.15 -19.31
N GLU A 41 -1.12 31.00 -18.98
CA GLU A 41 -2.04 30.83 -17.85
C GLU A 41 -1.29 30.93 -16.52
N GLN A 42 -0.13 30.29 -16.42
CA GLN A 42 0.75 30.38 -15.26
C GLN A 42 1.25 31.82 -15.06
N GLU A 43 1.70 32.51 -16.11
CA GLU A 43 2.13 33.92 -16.02
C GLU A 43 0.99 34.81 -15.54
N LYS A 44 -0.23 34.58 -16.03
CA LYS A 44 -1.43 35.32 -15.61
C LYS A 44 -1.74 35.07 -14.13
N LEU A 45 -1.75 33.81 -13.69
CA LEU A 45 -1.96 33.41 -12.30
C LEU A 45 -0.95 34.11 -11.36
N LEU A 46 0.34 34.05 -11.69
CA LEU A 46 1.40 34.65 -10.88
C LEU A 46 1.33 36.18 -10.84
N LYS A 47 0.95 36.82 -11.96
CA LYS A 47 0.75 38.28 -12.03
C LYS A 47 -0.41 38.74 -11.15
N GLU A 48 -1.53 37.99 -11.16
CA GLU A 48 -2.67 38.27 -10.27
C GLU A 48 -2.29 38.04 -8.81
N LEU A 49 -1.62 36.93 -8.49
CA LEU A 49 -1.12 36.64 -7.13
C LEU A 49 -0.22 37.75 -6.58
N LYS A 50 0.72 38.23 -7.39
CA LYS A 50 1.60 39.36 -7.03
C LYS A 50 0.81 40.63 -6.70
N GLY A 51 -0.40 40.79 -7.24
CA GLY A 51 -1.28 41.91 -6.96
C GLY A 51 -1.88 41.92 -5.55
N PHE A 52 -1.91 40.79 -4.85
CA PHE A 52 -2.52 40.68 -3.52
C PHE A 52 -1.59 41.07 -2.36
N SER A 53 -0.28 41.26 -2.59
CA SER A 53 0.65 41.68 -1.53
C SER A 53 1.89 42.37 -2.07
N ASP A 54 2.27 43.49 -1.45
CA ASP A 54 3.51 44.22 -1.74
C ASP A 54 4.78 43.46 -1.34
N LYS A 55 4.64 42.38 -0.55
CA LYS A 55 5.75 41.49 -0.16
C LYS A 55 6.11 40.50 -1.27
N LEU A 56 5.29 40.36 -2.31
CA LEU A 56 5.56 39.47 -3.44
C LEU A 56 6.23 40.22 -4.59
N ARG A 57 7.32 39.66 -5.09
CA ARG A 57 8.01 40.11 -6.30
C ARG A 57 7.90 39.02 -7.36
N LEU A 58 7.64 39.41 -8.60
CA LEU A 58 7.56 38.49 -9.73
C LEU A 58 8.59 38.89 -10.79
N ASN A 59 9.47 37.96 -11.12
CA ASN A 59 10.42 38.06 -12.22
C ASN A 59 10.05 37.02 -13.28
N VAL A 60 9.88 37.45 -14.53
CA VAL A 60 9.53 36.55 -15.64
C VAL A 60 10.66 36.55 -16.65
N TYR A 61 11.20 35.38 -16.93
CA TYR A 61 12.25 35.15 -17.90
C TYR A 61 11.78 34.21 -19.00
N ASP A 62 12.27 34.41 -20.21
CA ASP A 62 12.19 33.39 -21.26
C ASP A 62 13.45 32.51 -21.18
N MET A 63 13.27 31.20 -21.01
CA MET A 63 14.32 30.22 -20.76
C MET A 63 15.38 30.17 -21.87
N VAL A 64 15.01 30.46 -23.12
CA VAL A 64 15.95 30.45 -24.26
C VAL A 64 16.70 31.78 -24.34
N LEU A 65 15.98 32.89 -24.17
CA LEU A 65 16.59 34.22 -24.25
C LEU A 65 17.45 34.57 -23.02
N HIS A 66 17.15 33.96 -21.87
CA HIS A 66 17.81 34.19 -20.57
C HIS A 66 18.45 32.87 -20.09
N SER A 67 19.28 32.28 -20.95
CA SER A 67 19.90 30.97 -20.69
C SER A 67 20.89 31.00 -19.52
N ASP A 68 21.59 32.12 -19.30
CA ASP A 68 22.48 32.30 -18.14
C ASP A 68 21.68 32.27 -16.82
N GLU A 69 20.53 32.98 -16.77
CA GLU A 69 19.62 32.92 -15.63
C GLU A 69 19.06 31.51 -15.44
N ALA A 70 18.61 30.85 -16.51
CA ALA A 70 18.10 29.48 -16.42
C ALA A 70 19.15 28.51 -15.85
N MET A 71 20.42 28.61 -16.29
CA MET A 71 21.52 27.81 -15.72
C MET A 71 21.78 28.13 -14.26
N ASN A 72 21.77 29.41 -13.87
CA ASN A 72 21.99 29.84 -12.48
C ASN A 72 20.93 29.28 -11.52
N TYR A 73 19.67 29.25 -11.95
CA TYR A 73 18.57 28.67 -11.17
C TYR A 73 18.40 27.15 -11.36
N LYS A 74 19.29 26.51 -12.14
CA LYS A 74 19.24 25.08 -12.50
C LYS A 74 17.93 24.66 -13.20
N ILE A 75 17.34 25.56 -13.98
CA ILE A 75 16.11 25.30 -14.74
C ILE A 75 16.45 24.70 -16.09
N ASN A 76 15.85 23.55 -16.40
CA ASN A 76 16.03 22.83 -17.66
C ASN A 76 14.71 22.60 -18.43
N ARG A 77 13.58 23.06 -17.88
CA ARG A 77 12.22 22.89 -18.42
C ARG A 77 11.38 24.14 -18.15
N ALA A 78 10.39 24.37 -18.99
CA ALA A 78 9.34 25.38 -18.81
C ALA A 78 7.95 24.71 -18.92
N PRO A 79 6.90 25.24 -18.27
CA PRO A 79 6.94 26.35 -17.32
C PRO A 79 7.65 25.93 -16.02
N ALA A 80 8.46 26.81 -15.44
CA ALA A 80 9.06 26.58 -14.14
C ALA A 80 8.83 27.79 -13.22
N THR A 81 8.26 27.53 -12.03
CA THR A 81 8.03 28.54 -10.99
C THR A 81 8.91 28.23 -9.79
N ILE A 82 9.73 29.19 -9.39
CA ILE A 82 10.62 29.12 -8.23
C ILE A 82 10.05 30.05 -7.17
N ILE A 83 9.98 29.56 -5.93
CA ILE A 83 9.58 30.36 -4.76
C ILE A 83 10.76 30.44 -3.81
N MET A 84 11.24 31.64 -3.55
CA MET A 84 12.47 31.88 -2.79
C MET A 84 12.44 33.22 -2.06
N ASP A 85 13.39 33.45 -1.16
CA ASP A 85 13.66 34.77 -0.59
C ASP A 85 15.01 35.31 -1.10
N GLU A 86 15.94 35.65 -0.22
CA GLU A 86 17.35 35.88 -0.59
C GLU A 86 18.11 34.55 -0.80
N THR A 87 17.53 33.44 -0.31
CA THR A 87 18.05 32.08 -0.41
C THR A 87 17.21 31.29 -1.41
N ASP A 88 17.89 30.60 -2.31
CA ASP A 88 17.27 29.59 -3.15
C ASP A 88 17.23 28.24 -2.41
N TYR A 89 16.02 27.81 -2.04
CA TYR A 89 15.76 26.59 -1.26
C TYR A 89 15.69 25.31 -2.08
N GLY A 90 15.90 25.34 -3.40
CA GLY A 90 15.70 24.14 -4.23
C GLY A 90 14.24 23.75 -4.48
N ILE A 91 13.26 24.61 -4.14
CA ILE A 91 11.82 24.40 -4.35
C ILE A 91 11.35 24.89 -5.73
N ARG A 92 10.81 23.99 -6.56
CA ARG A 92 10.38 24.24 -7.96
C ARG A 92 8.99 23.66 -8.19
N PHE A 93 8.18 24.38 -8.96
CA PHE A 93 7.00 23.83 -9.63
C PHE A 93 7.26 23.80 -11.14
N TYR A 94 6.94 22.69 -11.78
CA TYR A 94 6.94 22.53 -13.22
C TYR A 94 5.51 22.24 -13.70
N GLY A 95 5.04 23.04 -14.66
CA GLY A 95 3.65 23.03 -15.11
C GLY A 95 2.78 24.12 -14.47
N PHE A 96 1.48 24.05 -14.73
CA PHE A 96 0.48 24.98 -14.17
C PHE A 96 0.20 24.69 -12.70
N THR A 97 0.23 25.71 -11.84
CA THR A 97 -0.04 25.56 -10.39
C THR A 97 -1.48 25.94 -10.03
N GLY A 98 -2.43 25.52 -10.85
CA GLY A 98 -3.86 25.70 -10.62
C GLY A 98 -4.49 24.53 -9.85
N GLY A 99 -5.82 24.43 -9.88
CA GLY A 99 -6.55 23.31 -9.27
C GLY A 99 -6.23 23.12 -7.79
N HIS A 100 -5.98 21.88 -7.37
CA HIS A 100 -5.57 21.58 -5.99
C HIS A 100 -4.15 22.09 -5.66
N GLU A 101 -3.24 22.14 -6.64
CA GLU A 101 -1.86 22.60 -6.44
C GLU A 101 -1.73 24.12 -6.24
N PHE A 102 -2.80 24.87 -6.50
CA PHE A 102 -2.88 26.28 -6.09
C PHE A 102 -2.66 26.43 -4.57
N SER A 103 -3.19 25.49 -3.78
CA SER A 103 -2.98 25.48 -2.33
C SER A 103 -1.51 25.20 -1.96
N SER A 104 -0.80 24.37 -2.73
CA SER A 104 0.63 24.11 -2.57
C SER A 104 1.46 25.34 -2.86
N LEU A 105 1.14 26.09 -3.93
CA LEU A 105 1.80 27.35 -4.25
C LEU A 105 1.63 28.36 -3.12
N LEU A 106 0.40 28.59 -2.64
CA LEU A 106 0.14 29.51 -1.52
C LEU A 106 0.87 29.08 -0.23
N SER A 107 0.84 27.78 0.08
CA SER A 107 1.51 27.24 1.27
C SER A 107 3.04 27.37 1.18
N THR A 108 3.60 27.26 -0.02
CA THR A 108 5.04 27.43 -0.26
C THR A 108 5.47 28.89 -0.12
N ILE A 109 4.66 29.83 -0.64
CA ILE A 109 4.89 31.27 -0.44
C ILE A 109 4.85 31.61 1.06
N LEU A 110 3.86 31.07 1.79
CA LEU A 110 3.75 31.27 3.22
C LEU A 110 4.95 30.67 3.97
N LEU A 111 5.36 29.44 3.62
CA LEU A 111 6.54 28.76 4.17
C LEU A 111 7.80 29.59 4.00
N VAL A 112 8.06 30.12 2.80
CA VAL A 112 9.26 30.93 2.54
C VAL A 112 9.21 32.25 3.31
N SER A 113 8.04 32.89 3.39
CA SER A 113 7.87 34.17 4.07
C SER A 113 7.92 34.10 5.59
N THR A 114 7.33 33.06 6.17
CA THR A 114 7.09 32.95 7.64
C THR A 114 7.90 31.84 8.30
N GLY A 115 8.54 30.98 7.52
CA GLY A 115 9.19 29.78 7.99
C GLY A 115 8.22 28.63 8.25
N THR A 116 8.71 27.60 8.95
CA THR A 116 7.95 26.40 9.28
C THR A 116 7.76 26.22 10.78
N ASN A 117 6.57 25.79 11.19
CA ASN A 117 6.22 25.53 12.59
C ASN A 117 6.13 24.02 12.90
N ILE A 118 7.08 23.24 12.39
CA ILE A 118 7.19 21.81 12.71
C ILE A 118 7.90 21.56 14.05
N ASN A 119 7.74 20.33 14.57
CA ASN A 119 8.42 19.86 15.78
C ASN A 119 9.95 20.11 15.67
N PRO A 120 10.59 20.78 16.66
CA PRO A 120 12.03 21.03 16.68
C PRO A 120 12.89 19.78 16.45
N GLN A 121 12.51 18.64 17.01
CA GLN A 121 13.24 17.38 16.85
C GLN A 121 13.25 16.91 15.40
N LEU A 122 12.10 16.98 14.73
CA LEU A 122 11.99 16.61 13.32
C LEU A 122 12.72 17.62 12.43
N ARG A 123 12.71 18.91 12.79
CA ARG A 123 13.49 19.94 12.11
C ARG A 123 14.99 19.63 12.16
N ASP A 124 15.51 19.32 13.35
CA ASP A 124 16.93 19.04 13.55
C ASP A 124 17.35 17.77 12.79
N LEU A 125 16.48 16.74 12.78
CA LEU A 125 16.68 15.52 11.99
C LEU A 125 16.71 15.78 10.48
N ILE A 126 15.79 16.57 9.95
CA ILE A 126 15.81 16.94 8.52
C ILE A 126 17.08 17.73 8.20
N ALA A 127 17.46 18.67 9.06
CA ALA A 127 18.66 19.49 8.89
C ALA A 127 19.97 18.67 8.98
N SER A 128 19.96 17.48 9.60
CA SER A 128 21.15 16.63 9.70
C SER A 128 21.45 15.81 8.44
N ILE A 129 20.55 15.79 7.45
CA ILE A 129 20.82 15.09 6.18
C ILE A 129 22.00 15.75 5.47
N SER A 130 23.09 15.00 5.28
CA SER A 130 24.35 15.51 4.72
C SER A 130 24.60 15.08 3.27
N LYS A 131 23.71 14.26 2.69
CA LYS A 131 23.84 13.74 1.32
C LYS A 131 22.82 14.39 0.40
N PRO A 132 23.14 14.64 -0.89
CA PRO A 132 22.20 15.23 -1.83
C PRO A 132 20.94 14.38 -2.00
N VAL A 133 19.79 15.04 -2.00
CA VAL A 133 18.47 14.45 -2.21
C VAL A 133 17.73 15.28 -3.25
N ASN A 134 17.17 14.63 -4.25
CA ASN A 134 16.22 15.23 -5.17
C ASN A 134 14.87 14.51 -5.03
N LEU A 135 13.84 15.27 -4.70
CA LEU A 135 12.46 14.82 -4.55
C LEU A 135 11.65 15.30 -5.74
N LYS A 136 11.15 14.37 -6.57
CA LYS A 136 10.21 14.69 -7.64
C LYS A 136 8.81 14.23 -7.25
N VAL A 137 7.93 15.16 -6.94
CA VAL A 137 6.53 14.87 -6.61
C VAL A 137 5.71 14.99 -7.89
N MET A 138 5.21 13.86 -8.37
CA MET A 138 4.32 13.77 -9.52
C MET A 138 2.90 14.08 -9.08
N THR A 139 2.28 15.06 -9.73
CA THR A 139 0.96 15.61 -9.36
C THR A 139 0.06 15.77 -10.57
N THR A 140 -1.23 16.01 -10.32
CA THR A 140 -2.18 16.51 -11.33
C THR A 140 -3.08 17.56 -10.70
N LEU A 141 -3.62 18.47 -11.51
CA LEU A 141 -4.48 19.57 -11.03
C LEU A 141 -5.74 19.10 -10.26
N THR A 142 -6.17 17.87 -10.47
CA THR A 142 -7.41 17.29 -9.89
C THR A 142 -7.17 16.40 -8.68
N CYS A 143 -5.91 16.18 -8.29
CA CYS A 143 -5.54 15.31 -7.20
C CYS A 143 -5.70 16.00 -5.82
N PRO A 144 -6.62 15.58 -4.95
CA PRO A 144 -6.85 16.24 -3.67
C PRO A 144 -5.77 15.93 -2.61
N TYR A 145 -4.96 14.89 -2.82
CA TYR A 145 -3.92 14.43 -1.90
C TYR A 145 -2.51 14.93 -2.27
N CYS A 146 -2.32 15.41 -3.50
CA CYS A 146 -1.04 15.88 -4.00
C CYS A 146 -0.49 17.08 -3.21
N PRO A 147 -1.33 18.03 -2.75
CA PRO A 147 -0.82 19.16 -1.97
C PRO A 147 -0.13 18.76 -0.68
N GLN A 148 -0.60 17.71 0.00
CA GLN A 148 0.04 17.20 1.22
C GLN A 148 1.49 16.78 0.94
N MET A 149 1.69 16.06 -0.16
CA MET A 149 3.00 15.53 -0.53
C MET A 149 3.96 16.63 -0.99
N VAL A 150 3.48 17.55 -1.83
CA VAL A 150 4.25 18.72 -2.28
C VAL A 150 4.67 19.59 -1.10
N GLN A 151 3.74 19.88 -0.18
CA GLN A 151 4.05 20.65 1.03
C GLN A 151 5.09 19.96 1.91
N ALA A 152 5.01 18.64 2.09
CA ALA A 152 6.00 17.89 2.85
C ALA A 152 7.39 17.98 2.20
N ALA A 153 7.50 17.77 0.89
CA ALA A 153 8.76 17.88 0.15
C ALA A 153 9.34 19.31 0.20
N HIS A 154 8.50 20.33 0.04
CA HIS A 154 8.94 21.73 0.11
C HIS A 154 9.40 22.13 1.51
N VAL A 155 8.76 21.62 2.57
CA VAL A 155 9.24 21.81 3.94
C VAL A 155 10.62 21.18 4.13
N MET A 156 10.88 19.99 3.57
CA MET A 156 12.21 19.37 3.63
C MET A 156 13.29 20.21 2.92
N ALA A 157 13.00 20.66 1.70
CA ALA A 157 13.90 21.52 0.92
C ALA A 157 14.16 22.88 1.60
N TYR A 158 13.12 23.49 2.18
CA TYR A 158 13.25 24.72 2.97
C TYR A 158 14.20 24.56 4.17
N LEU A 159 14.19 23.38 4.80
CA LEU A 159 14.95 23.10 6.01
C LEU A 159 16.38 22.63 5.77
N ASN A 160 16.68 22.08 4.59
CA ASN A 160 17.99 21.51 4.31
C ASN A 160 18.45 21.80 2.87
N PRO A 161 19.59 22.51 2.69
CA PRO A 161 20.12 22.85 1.37
C PRO A 161 20.60 21.65 0.53
N MET A 162 20.71 20.46 1.12
CA MET A 162 21.01 19.22 0.41
C MET A 162 19.79 18.64 -0.30
N ILE A 163 18.59 19.15 -0.02
CA ILE A 163 17.33 18.63 -0.55
C ILE A 163 16.75 19.60 -1.57
N GLU A 164 16.63 19.15 -2.81
CA GLU A 164 15.87 19.83 -3.86
C GLU A 164 14.50 19.16 -3.98
N ALA A 165 13.44 19.96 -4.13
CA ALA A 165 12.07 19.47 -4.24
C ALA A 165 11.36 20.09 -5.44
N GLU A 166 10.93 19.22 -6.35
CA GLU A 166 10.32 19.57 -7.63
C GLU A 166 8.93 18.95 -7.71
N ALA A 167 7.89 19.78 -7.80
CA ALA A 167 6.54 19.34 -8.09
C ALA A 167 6.28 19.41 -9.60
N PHE A 168 5.83 18.30 -10.20
CA PHE A 168 5.52 18.22 -11.63
C PHE A 168 4.02 18.00 -11.83
N ASP A 169 3.38 18.82 -12.67
CA ASP A 169 2.12 18.42 -13.30
C ASP A 169 2.43 17.43 -14.42
N VAL A 170 2.22 16.13 -14.16
CA VAL A 170 2.61 15.09 -15.12
C VAL A 170 1.76 15.10 -16.39
N SER A 171 0.65 15.83 -16.41
CA SER A 171 -0.13 16.02 -17.64
C SER A 171 0.62 16.84 -18.70
N GLU A 172 1.69 17.53 -18.32
CA GLU A 172 2.55 18.31 -19.21
C GLU A 172 3.89 17.64 -19.53
N TYR A 173 4.22 16.54 -18.84
CA TYR A 173 5.55 15.89 -18.91
C TYR A 173 5.45 14.38 -19.12
N ASP A 174 4.95 13.98 -20.30
CA ASP A 174 4.80 12.57 -20.70
C ASP A 174 6.11 11.77 -20.60
N ASP A 175 7.27 12.41 -20.80
CA ASP A 175 8.57 11.76 -20.70
C ASP A 175 8.87 11.28 -19.27
N LEU A 176 8.47 12.06 -18.26
CA LEU A 176 8.59 11.68 -16.85
C LEU A 176 7.59 10.58 -16.49
N THR A 177 6.35 10.69 -16.98
CA THR A 177 5.31 9.67 -16.81
C THR A 177 5.79 8.31 -17.32
N GLN A 178 6.41 8.27 -18.51
CA GLN A 178 6.95 7.05 -19.08
C GLN A 178 8.20 6.56 -18.35
N ARG A 179 9.16 7.45 -18.07
CA ARG A 179 10.43 7.08 -17.42
C ARG A 179 10.21 6.46 -16.05
N PHE A 180 9.32 7.04 -15.25
CA PHE A 180 9.06 6.60 -13.88
C PHE A 180 7.82 5.71 -13.76
N GLN A 181 7.18 5.36 -14.87
CA GLN A 181 5.96 4.54 -14.90
C GLN A 181 4.88 5.08 -13.94
N VAL A 182 4.62 6.38 -14.03
CA VAL A 182 3.68 7.08 -13.14
C VAL A 182 2.26 6.61 -13.42
N ASN A 183 1.73 5.77 -12.54
CA ASN A 183 0.41 5.13 -12.71
C ASN A 183 -0.67 5.69 -11.75
N SER A 184 -0.25 6.48 -10.76
CA SER A 184 -1.09 7.16 -9.78
C SER A 184 -0.37 8.39 -9.23
N VAL A 185 -1.12 9.36 -8.72
CA VAL A 185 -0.59 10.55 -8.05
C VAL A 185 -1.27 10.77 -6.68
N PRO A 186 -0.58 11.35 -5.68
CA PRO A 186 0.83 11.74 -5.75
C PRO A 186 1.75 10.51 -5.78
N MET A 187 2.82 10.62 -6.55
CA MET A 187 3.92 9.65 -6.57
C MET A 187 5.21 10.44 -6.40
N THR A 188 6.01 10.09 -5.40
CA THR A 188 7.28 10.77 -5.13
C THR A 188 8.43 9.88 -5.57
N ILE A 189 9.31 10.43 -6.41
CA ILE A 189 10.57 9.79 -6.77
C ILE A 189 11.70 10.42 -5.97
N ILE A 190 12.46 9.59 -5.27
CA ILE A 190 13.63 10.02 -4.47
C ILE A 190 14.89 9.58 -5.22
N ASN A 191 15.75 10.54 -5.56
CA ASN A 191 17.03 10.33 -6.27
C ASN A 191 16.92 9.50 -7.56
N ASP A 192 15.82 9.65 -8.30
CA ASP A 192 15.52 8.90 -9.53
C ASP A 192 15.43 7.37 -9.38
N THR A 193 15.44 6.83 -8.14
CA THR A 193 15.51 5.38 -7.88
C THR A 193 14.36 4.85 -7.05
N GLU A 194 14.05 5.50 -5.93
CA GLU A 194 13.01 5.01 -5.01
C GLU A 194 11.67 5.65 -5.37
N VAL A 195 10.61 4.86 -5.40
CA VAL A 195 9.25 5.31 -5.68
C VAL A 195 8.38 5.15 -4.44
N LEU A 196 7.70 6.23 -4.08
CA LEU A 196 6.73 6.28 -3.00
C LEU A 196 5.35 6.63 -3.57
N ASP A 197 4.42 5.68 -3.47
CA ASP A 197 3.04 5.86 -3.92
C ASP A 197 2.16 6.46 -2.82
N GLY A 198 1.37 7.46 -3.20
CA GLY A 198 0.41 8.13 -2.32
C GLY A 198 1.03 9.22 -1.46
N ALA A 199 0.17 9.90 -0.70
CA ALA A 199 0.59 10.93 0.23
C ALA A 199 0.95 10.29 1.57
N VAL A 200 2.15 10.60 2.07
CA VAL A 200 2.63 10.18 3.38
C VAL A 200 2.79 11.38 4.32
N SER A 201 3.04 11.12 5.59
CA SER A 201 3.41 12.16 6.55
C SER A 201 4.87 12.61 6.38
N LEU A 202 5.21 13.80 6.86
CA LEU A 202 6.58 14.32 6.82
C LEU A 202 7.62 13.39 7.50
N PRO A 203 7.34 12.77 8.66
CA PRO A 203 8.25 11.76 9.24
C PRO A 203 8.47 10.54 8.36
N GLU A 204 7.42 10.03 7.70
CA GLU A 204 7.52 8.89 6.79
C GLU A 204 8.33 9.24 5.55
N LEU A 205 8.12 10.42 4.97
CA LEU A 205 8.95 10.93 3.88
C LEU A 205 10.42 11.06 4.30
N PHE A 206 10.68 11.60 5.49
CA PHE A 206 12.04 11.71 6.03
C PHE A 206 12.73 10.35 6.14
N LEU A 207 12.03 9.32 6.64
CA LEU A 207 12.57 7.96 6.71
C LEU A 207 12.82 7.37 5.32
N ALA A 208 11.92 7.58 4.36
CA ALA A 208 12.13 7.15 2.97
C ALA A 208 13.37 7.83 2.35
N VAL A 209 13.54 9.14 2.60
CA VAL A 209 14.72 9.89 2.16
C VAL A 209 16.00 9.33 2.77
N LEU A 210 16.03 9.07 4.08
CA LEU A 210 17.20 8.47 4.72
C LEU A 210 17.49 7.08 4.14
N ARG A 211 16.47 6.24 3.94
CA ARG A 211 16.66 4.90 3.37
C ARG A 211 17.36 4.95 2.02
N THR A 212 17.05 5.94 1.18
CA THR A 212 17.65 6.08 -0.16
C THR A 212 18.98 6.83 -0.13
N ALA A 213 19.05 7.96 0.57
CA ALA A 213 20.22 8.84 0.53
C ALA A 213 21.30 8.41 1.52
N ASP A 214 20.93 7.96 2.73
CA ASP A 214 21.86 7.52 3.77
C ASP A 214 21.42 6.22 4.47
N PRO A 215 21.58 5.06 3.81
CA PRO A 215 21.11 3.78 4.33
C PRO A 215 21.71 3.38 5.68
N GLU A 216 22.93 3.83 6.00
CA GLU A 216 23.60 3.55 7.28
C GLU A 216 22.92 4.31 8.42
N THR A 217 22.77 5.64 8.27
CA THR A 217 22.05 6.47 9.24
C THR A 217 20.57 6.06 9.35
N TYR A 218 19.96 5.62 8.24
CA TYR A 218 18.62 5.03 8.30
C TYR A 218 18.60 3.80 9.21
N ARG A 219 19.56 2.88 9.09
CA ARG A 219 19.62 1.68 9.94
C ARG A 219 19.82 2.04 11.41
N GLU A 220 20.76 2.93 11.71
CA GLU A 220 21.00 3.40 13.09
C GLU A 220 19.78 4.12 13.68
N LEU A 221 19.10 4.94 12.88
CA LEU A 221 17.90 5.66 13.33
C LEU A 221 16.70 4.73 13.41
N ASP A 222 16.54 3.76 12.52
CA ASP A 222 15.48 2.75 12.60
C ASP A 222 15.71 1.87 13.84
N GLU A 223 16.94 1.45 14.12
CA GLU A 223 17.34 0.79 15.36
C GLU A 223 17.08 1.67 16.60
N GLY A 224 17.48 2.94 16.56
CA GLY A 224 17.29 3.89 17.65
C GLY A 224 15.83 4.30 17.86
N ILE A 225 15.02 4.39 16.80
CA ILE A 225 13.57 4.59 16.87
C ILE A 225 12.93 3.31 17.45
N ARG A 226 13.36 2.12 17.04
CA ARG A 226 12.90 0.86 17.64
C ARG A 226 13.23 0.82 19.13
N GLU A 227 14.44 1.24 19.53
CA GLU A 227 14.90 1.31 20.91
C GLU A 227 14.14 2.38 21.73
N ALA A 228 14.03 3.61 21.21
CA ALA A 228 13.42 4.75 21.89
C ALA A 228 11.88 4.68 21.95
N MET A 229 11.23 4.08 20.95
CA MET A 229 9.78 3.88 20.95
C MET A 229 9.34 2.76 21.92
N SER A 230 10.26 2.14 22.67
CA SER A 230 9.94 0.93 23.45
C SER A 230 9.26 -0.14 22.58
N ARG A 231 9.62 -0.22 21.29
CA ARG A 231 9.22 -1.35 20.47
C ARG A 231 10.01 -2.53 21.01
N LYS A 232 9.36 -3.42 21.74
CA LYS A 232 10.03 -4.59 22.33
C LYS A 232 10.23 -5.67 21.25
N VAL A 233 10.63 -5.30 20.03
CA VAL A 233 10.94 -6.30 19.01
C VAL A 233 12.30 -6.90 19.38
N VAL A 234 12.29 -8.18 19.74
CA VAL A 234 13.50 -8.91 20.12
C VAL A 234 13.94 -9.73 18.91
N SER A 235 15.25 -9.85 18.65
CA SER A 235 15.71 -10.80 17.63
C SER A 235 15.51 -12.23 18.12
N MET A 236 15.15 -13.15 17.24
CA MET A 236 15.14 -14.56 17.61
C MET A 236 16.56 -15.08 17.89
N VAL A 237 16.69 -15.86 18.95
CA VAL A 237 17.92 -16.54 19.38
C VAL A 237 17.83 -18.04 19.10
N GLU A 238 18.81 -18.60 18.39
CA GLU A 238 18.99 -20.05 18.22
C GLU A 238 19.34 -20.72 19.56
N ASP A 239 19.04 -22.02 19.70
CA ASP A 239 19.22 -22.80 20.94
C ASP A 239 18.43 -22.31 22.18
N TYR A 240 17.61 -21.27 22.02
CA TYR A 240 16.66 -20.80 23.03
C TYR A 240 15.29 -21.48 22.85
N VAL A 241 14.62 -21.79 23.97
CA VAL A 241 13.29 -22.42 23.97
C VAL A 241 12.23 -21.40 24.37
N TYR A 242 11.46 -20.94 23.39
CA TYR A 242 10.32 -20.04 23.61
C TYR A 242 9.16 -20.78 24.27
N ASP A 243 8.30 -20.03 24.98
CA ASP A 243 7.02 -20.58 25.43
C ASP A 243 6.15 -20.96 24.23
N ILE A 244 6.17 -20.12 23.19
CA ILE A 244 5.36 -20.34 22.00
C ILE A 244 6.02 -19.76 20.75
N ILE A 245 6.01 -20.52 19.67
CA ILE A 245 6.38 -20.05 18.33
C ILE A 245 5.12 -19.95 17.48
N ILE A 246 4.97 -18.82 16.80
CA ILE A 246 3.88 -18.54 15.86
C ILE A 246 4.48 -18.51 14.46
N ILE A 247 3.90 -19.30 13.56
CA ILE A 247 4.38 -19.42 12.18
C ILE A 247 3.39 -18.72 11.27
N GLY A 248 3.79 -17.57 10.72
CA GLY A 248 2.98 -16.71 9.85
C GLY A 248 2.72 -15.32 10.45
N GLY A 249 2.94 -14.30 9.64
CA GLY A 249 2.87 -12.87 9.99
C GLY A 249 1.61 -12.18 9.46
N GLY A 250 0.57 -12.94 9.11
CA GLY A 250 -0.75 -12.42 8.73
C GLY A 250 -1.63 -12.04 9.93
N PRO A 251 -2.91 -11.65 9.70
CA PRO A 251 -3.81 -11.22 10.76
C PRO A 251 -3.98 -12.21 11.93
N ALA A 252 -4.06 -13.51 11.64
CA ALA A 252 -4.15 -14.56 12.66
C ALA A 252 -2.89 -14.62 13.53
N GLY A 253 -1.70 -14.62 12.90
CA GLY A 253 -0.43 -14.71 13.60
C GLY A 253 -0.15 -13.48 14.45
N ILE A 254 -0.40 -12.28 13.91
CA ILE A 254 -0.25 -11.02 14.66
C ILE A 254 -1.16 -11.00 15.89
N SER A 255 -2.44 -11.38 15.73
CA SER A 255 -3.40 -11.49 16.84
C SER A 255 -2.92 -12.50 17.89
N ALA A 256 -2.49 -13.69 17.45
CA ALA A 256 -2.00 -14.72 18.34
C ALA A 256 -0.75 -14.27 19.13
N ALA A 257 0.14 -13.51 18.50
CA ALA A 257 1.38 -13.03 19.10
C ALA A 257 1.10 -11.97 20.16
N VAL A 258 0.24 -10.99 19.84
CA VAL A 258 -0.21 -9.96 20.78
C VAL A 258 -0.86 -10.60 22.00
N TYR A 259 -1.79 -11.55 21.81
CA TYR A 259 -2.49 -12.18 22.93
C TYR A 259 -1.57 -13.06 23.79
N SER A 260 -0.66 -13.81 23.16
CA SER A 260 0.34 -14.61 23.86
C SER A 260 1.26 -13.74 24.71
N ALA A 261 1.77 -12.64 24.16
CA ALA A 261 2.65 -11.73 24.87
C ALA A 261 1.93 -10.98 26.00
N ARG A 262 0.64 -10.64 25.83
CA ARG A 262 -0.21 -10.06 26.89
C ARG A 262 -0.45 -11.03 28.06
N LYS A 263 -0.32 -12.34 27.84
CA LYS A 263 -0.32 -13.36 28.90
C LYS A 263 1.06 -13.56 29.53
N GLY A 264 2.05 -12.77 29.14
CA GLY A 264 3.41 -12.84 29.64
C GLY A 264 4.15 -14.10 29.23
N LEU A 265 3.75 -14.71 28.11
CA LEU A 265 4.53 -15.78 27.48
C LEU A 265 5.75 -15.18 26.78
N ASP A 266 6.81 -15.98 26.68
CA ASP A 266 7.92 -15.70 25.78
C ASP A 266 7.56 -16.13 24.35
N VAL A 267 7.38 -15.15 23.47
CA VAL A 267 6.76 -15.34 22.16
C VAL A 267 7.76 -15.11 21.06
N ALA A 268 7.80 -16.05 20.12
CA ALA A 268 8.50 -15.92 18.86
C ALA A 268 7.51 -15.95 17.69
N MET A 269 7.77 -15.16 16.65
CA MET A 269 7.00 -15.15 15.41
C MET A 269 7.95 -15.23 14.21
N ILE A 270 7.72 -16.20 13.33
CA ILE A 270 8.50 -16.43 12.12
C ILE A 270 7.58 -16.31 10.91
N SER A 271 7.96 -15.54 9.90
CA SER A 271 7.16 -15.38 8.68
C SER A 271 8.00 -14.95 7.48
N ASP A 272 7.68 -15.45 6.29
CA ASP A 272 8.30 -14.98 5.05
C ASP A 272 7.94 -13.52 4.72
N THR A 273 6.70 -13.13 5.04
CA THR A 273 6.13 -11.82 4.76
C THR A 273 5.32 -11.32 5.95
N PHE A 274 5.34 -10.01 6.17
CA PHE A 274 4.51 -9.38 7.21
C PHE A 274 3.22 -8.84 6.60
N GLY A 275 2.08 -9.15 7.21
CA GLY A 275 0.75 -8.75 6.74
C GLY A 275 0.01 -9.83 5.95
N GLY A 276 0.70 -10.81 5.39
CA GLY A 276 0.10 -11.90 4.61
C GLY A 276 -0.70 -11.37 3.41
N GLN A 277 -1.89 -11.93 3.17
CA GLN A 277 -2.73 -11.55 2.02
C GLN A 277 -3.19 -10.09 2.01
N LEU A 278 -3.11 -9.37 3.14
CA LEU A 278 -3.43 -7.94 3.20
C LEU A 278 -2.60 -7.12 2.21
N VAL A 279 -1.39 -7.56 1.85
CA VAL A 279 -0.52 -6.85 0.90
C VAL A 279 -1.19 -6.64 -0.46
N TYR A 280 -2.10 -7.54 -0.85
CA TYR A 280 -2.81 -7.48 -2.13
C TYR A 280 -4.16 -6.76 -2.05
N THR A 281 -4.57 -6.30 -0.86
CA THR A 281 -5.90 -5.74 -0.63
C THR A 281 -5.93 -4.25 -0.91
N ALA A 282 -6.65 -3.84 -1.97
CA ALA A 282 -6.76 -2.44 -2.36
C ALA A 282 -7.61 -1.61 -1.39
N LYS A 283 -8.71 -2.18 -0.86
CA LYS A 283 -9.63 -1.50 0.04
C LYS A 283 -10.30 -2.47 1.00
N ILE A 284 -10.49 -2.06 2.24
CA ILE A 284 -11.10 -2.83 3.33
C ILE A 284 -12.19 -1.96 3.96
N ASP A 285 -13.43 -2.42 3.84
CA ASP A 285 -14.62 -1.77 4.40
C ASP A 285 -15.38 -2.66 5.41
N ASN A 286 -14.90 -3.89 5.63
CA ASN A 286 -15.59 -4.93 6.40
C ASN A 286 -14.91 -5.26 7.75
N TYR A 287 -13.90 -4.48 8.16
CA TYR A 287 -13.29 -4.61 9.49
C TYR A 287 -13.82 -3.54 10.44
N LEU A 288 -14.66 -3.95 11.40
CA LEU A 288 -15.37 -3.02 12.28
C LEU A 288 -14.39 -2.09 13.02
N GLY A 289 -14.62 -0.78 12.92
CA GLY A 289 -13.77 0.26 13.49
C GLY A 289 -12.71 0.84 12.54
N LEU A 290 -12.46 0.19 11.39
CA LEU A 290 -11.53 0.65 10.36
C LEU A 290 -12.18 0.50 8.97
N GLY A 291 -12.86 1.55 8.50
CA GLY A 291 -13.50 1.59 7.17
C GLY A 291 -12.68 2.39 6.17
N GLY A 292 -12.70 1.98 4.90
CA GLY A 292 -12.04 2.67 3.79
C GLY A 292 -10.52 2.54 3.76
N ILE A 293 -9.92 1.73 4.64
CA ILE A 293 -8.47 1.57 4.74
C ILE A 293 -7.97 0.60 3.65
N ASN A 294 -6.77 0.82 3.12
CA ASN A 294 -6.13 -0.16 2.25
C ASN A 294 -5.37 -1.22 3.08
N GLY A 295 -4.95 -2.30 2.44
CA GLY A 295 -4.24 -3.38 3.10
C GLY A 295 -2.95 -2.94 3.78
N ILE A 296 -2.14 -2.11 3.11
CA ILE A 296 -0.88 -1.57 3.66
C ILE A 296 -1.12 -0.76 4.93
N GLY A 297 -2.10 0.14 4.94
CA GLY A 297 -2.45 0.94 6.11
C GLY A 297 -2.93 0.07 7.28
N MET A 298 -3.67 -1.00 7.00
CA MET A 298 -4.08 -1.95 8.04
C MET A 298 -2.89 -2.74 8.60
N ILE A 299 -1.96 -3.18 7.75
CA ILE A 299 -0.71 -3.84 8.16
C ILE A 299 0.06 -2.93 9.12
N GLU A 300 0.12 -1.63 8.83
CA GLU A 300 0.82 -0.69 9.69
C GLU A 300 0.16 -0.55 11.07
N ILE A 301 -1.18 -0.47 11.13
CA ILE A 301 -1.93 -0.47 12.40
C ILE A 301 -1.64 -1.74 13.20
N PHE A 302 -1.66 -2.90 12.54
CA PHE A 302 -1.37 -4.19 13.16
C PHE A 302 0.07 -4.27 13.67
N ARG A 303 1.05 -3.81 12.88
CA ARG A 303 2.46 -3.72 13.28
C ARG A 303 2.64 -2.84 14.50
N ARG A 304 2.03 -1.64 14.51
CA ARG A 304 2.08 -0.73 15.66
C ARG A 304 1.55 -1.38 16.94
N GLN A 305 0.52 -2.23 16.85
CA GLN A 305 0.01 -2.97 18.02
C GLN A 305 0.93 -4.10 18.45
N LEU A 306 1.46 -4.87 17.49
CA LEU A 306 2.41 -5.96 17.74
C LEU A 306 3.66 -5.44 18.48
N ASP A 307 4.20 -4.31 18.03
CA ASP A 307 5.46 -3.76 18.53
C ASP A 307 5.37 -3.25 19.99
N LEU A 308 4.16 -3.11 20.55
CA LEU A 308 3.97 -2.77 21.98
C LEU A 308 4.39 -3.91 22.93
N HIS A 309 4.72 -5.07 22.39
CA HIS A 309 4.94 -6.31 23.13
C HIS A 309 6.33 -6.92 22.86
N PRO A 310 6.96 -7.60 23.85
CA PRO A 310 8.27 -8.24 23.73
C PRO A 310 8.19 -9.52 22.91
N ILE A 311 7.99 -9.37 21.61
CA ILE A 311 7.82 -10.50 20.70
C ILE A 311 9.11 -10.62 19.89
N ALA A 312 9.74 -11.80 19.98
CA ALA A 312 10.87 -12.13 19.16
C ALA A 312 10.40 -12.35 17.71
N GLN A 313 11.03 -11.73 16.72
CA GLN A 313 10.56 -11.77 15.33
C GLN A 313 11.68 -12.18 14.38
N ASP A 314 11.34 -13.06 13.44
CA ASP A 314 12.13 -13.41 12.27
C ASP A 314 11.26 -13.25 11.02
N ILE A 315 11.33 -12.06 10.41
CA ILE A 315 10.53 -11.67 9.23
C ILE A 315 11.41 -11.72 7.99
N GLY A 316 10.95 -12.41 6.96
CA GLY A 316 11.72 -12.71 5.74
C GLY A 316 12.10 -14.19 5.65
N SER A 317 12.01 -14.93 6.76
CA SER A 317 12.35 -16.36 6.80
C SER A 317 11.12 -17.25 6.71
N LYS A 318 11.20 -18.26 5.83
CA LYS A 318 10.14 -19.26 5.66
C LYS A 318 10.45 -20.50 6.48
N VAL A 319 9.50 -20.96 7.30
CA VAL A 319 9.64 -22.27 7.96
C VAL A 319 9.37 -23.37 6.94
N VAL A 320 10.28 -24.33 6.84
CA VAL A 320 10.20 -25.46 5.90
C VAL A 320 10.05 -26.81 6.60
N SER A 321 10.33 -26.87 7.91
CA SER A 321 10.20 -28.11 8.69
C SER A 321 9.79 -27.81 10.12
N MET A 322 8.98 -28.71 10.68
CA MET A 322 8.63 -28.75 12.10
C MET A 322 8.74 -30.21 12.57
N LYS A 323 9.25 -30.44 13.78
CA LYS A 323 9.23 -31.77 14.40
C LYS A 323 9.14 -31.67 15.91
N LYS A 324 8.56 -32.69 16.54
CA LYS A 324 8.55 -32.80 18.00
C LYS A 324 9.94 -33.20 18.51
N GLN A 325 10.44 -32.53 19.55
CA GLN A 325 11.71 -32.80 20.21
C GLN A 325 11.52 -32.73 21.73
N GLY A 326 11.39 -33.90 22.36
CA GLY A 326 11.09 -34.01 23.80
C GLY A 326 9.76 -33.35 24.14
N ASP A 327 9.81 -32.37 25.05
CA ASP A 327 8.67 -31.56 25.51
C ASP A 327 8.49 -30.25 24.72
N SER A 328 9.16 -30.13 23.57
CA SER A 328 9.14 -28.95 22.70
C SER A 328 9.03 -29.36 21.23
N PHE A 329 8.97 -28.36 20.35
CA PHE A 329 8.95 -28.50 18.90
C PHE A 329 10.11 -27.70 18.33
N GLU A 330 10.90 -28.33 17.46
CA GLU A 330 11.92 -27.65 16.65
C GLU A 330 11.29 -27.24 15.32
N VAL A 331 11.55 -26.01 14.90
CA VAL A 331 11.25 -25.49 13.57
C VAL A 331 12.54 -25.10 12.85
N VAL A 332 12.58 -25.33 11.54
CA VAL A 332 13.74 -25.02 10.70
C VAL A 332 13.32 -24.11 9.57
N THR A 333 14.04 -23.00 9.39
CA THR A 333 13.81 -22.08 8.27
C THR A 333 14.49 -22.57 7.00
N GLU A 334 14.10 -22.00 5.85
CA GLU A 334 14.72 -22.30 4.55
C GLU A 334 16.22 -22.00 4.53
N GLU A 335 16.65 -20.97 5.28
CA GLU A 335 18.05 -20.58 5.44
C GLU A 335 18.83 -21.51 6.40
N GLY A 336 18.14 -22.44 7.08
CA GLY A 336 18.72 -23.44 7.97
C GLY A 336 18.78 -23.06 9.44
N ALA A 337 18.24 -21.89 9.82
CA ALA A 337 18.14 -21.47 11.23
C ALA A 337 17.19 -22.39 12.00
N ARG A 338 17.49 -22.64 13.27
CA ARG A 338 16.75 -23.58 14.13
C ARG A 338 16.22 -22.88 15.37
N TYR A 339 14.92 -23.02 15.61
CA TYR A 339 14.27 -22.46 16.79
C TYR A 339 13.43 -23.52 17.50
N SER A 340 13.31 -23.39 18.83
CA SER A 340 12.56 -24.34 19.66
C SER A 340 11.44 -23.64 20.43
N GLY A 341 10.26 -24.26 20.48
CA GLY A 341 9.09 -23.74 21.20
C GLY A 341 8.35 -24.83 21.96
N ARG A 342 7.85 -24.54 23.17
CA ARG A 342 7.02 -25.48 23.95
C ARG A 342 5.64 -25.73 23.30
N ALA A 343 5.13 -24.73 22.60
CA ALA A 343 3.94 -24.83 21.77
C ALA A 343 4.14 -24.12 20.42
N ILE A 344 3.36 -24.52 19.42
CA ILE A 344 3.34 -23.93 18.07
C ILE A 344 1.93 -23.44 17.74
N ILE A 345 1.80 -22.28 17.11
CA ILE A 345 0.56 -21.87 16.42
C ILE A 345 0.85 -21.70 14.93
N LEU A 346 0.18 -22.50 14.10
CA LEU A 346 0.26 -22.46 12.65
C LEU A 346 -0.73 -21.42 12.11
N CYS A 347 -0.21 -20.32 11.57
CA CYS A 347 -0.94 -19.19 11.00
C CYS A 347 -0.48 -18.85 9.58
N THR A 348 -0.10 -19.87 8.81
CA THR A 348 0.54 -19.74 7.48
C THR A 348 -0.42 -19.35 6.35
N GLY A 349 -1.72 -19.29 6.64
CA GLY A 349 -2.74 -18.86 5.68
C GLY A 349 -2.89 -19.78 4.47
N MET A 350 -3.35 -19.19 3.38
CA MET A 350 -3.53 -19.84 2.08
C MET A 350 -2.98 -18.97 0.96
N GLU A 351 -2.81 -19.55 -0.22
CA GLU A 351 -2.54 -18.82 -1.45
C GLU A 351 -3.69 -18.99 -2.45
N TYR A 352 -4.01 -17.91 -3.16
CA TYR A 352 -4.94 -17.97 -4.27
C TYR A 352 -4.32 -18.74 -5.42
N THR A 353 -5.05 -19.74 -5.91
CA THR A 353 -4.64 -20.46 -7.12
C THR A 353 -4.63 -19.48 -8.29
N ARG A 354 -3.47 -19.38 -8.95
CA ARG A 354 -3.22 -18.47 -10.08
C ARG A 354 -3.60 -19.13 -11.38
N LEU A 355 -4.00 -18.33 -12.37
CA LEU A 355 -4.16 -18.82 -13.76
C LEU A 355 -2.79 -18.99 -14.45
N GLY A 356 -1.79 -18.20 -14.06
CA GLY A 356 -0.45 -18.21 -14.62
C GLY A 356 -0.39 -17.63 -16.04
N VAL A 357 -1.28 -16.69 -16.36
CA VAL A 357 -1.43 -16.13 -17.72
C VAL A 357 -0.87 -14.71 -17.84
N PRO A 358 -0.43 -14.29 -19.03
CA PRO A 358 0.06 -12.93 -19.23
C PRO A 358 -0.92 -11.86 -18.75
N GLY A 359 -0.38 -10.85 -18.06
CA GLY A 359 -1.13 -9.73 -17.51
C GLY A 359 -1.73 -9.96 -16.12
N GLU A 360 -1.83 -11.21 -15.64
CA GLU A 360 -2.45 -11.52 -14.34
C GLU A 360 -1.73 -10.83 -13.19
N ASP A 361 -0.41 -11.05 -13.03
CA ASP A 361 0.38 -10.50 -11.92
C ASP A 361 0.35 -8.98 -11.87
N ARG A 362 0.42 -8.33 -13.03
CA ARG A 362 0.41 -6.86 -13.16
C ARG A 362 -0.92 -6.23 -12.76
N LEU A 363 -2.03 -6.96 -12.94
CA LEU A 363 -3.39 -6.43 -12.82
C LEU A 363 -4.13 -6.89 -11.55
N ILE A 364 -3.52 -7.74 -10.70
CA ILE A 364 -4.01 -7.99 -9.33
C ILE A 364 -4.18 -6.66 -8.59
N GLY A 365 -5.31 -6.49 -7.91
CA GLY A 365 -5.63 -5.27 -7.16
C GLY A 365 -5.94 -4.06 -8.05
N LYS A 366 -5.78 -4.18 -9.38
CA LYS A 366 -6.04 -3.15 -10.40
C LYS A 366 -7.17 -3.58 -11.34
N GLY A 367 -8.14 -4.31 -10.81
CA GLY A 367 -9.29 -4.86 -11.55
C GLY A 367 -9.34 -6.39 -11.54
N ILE A 368 -8.25 -7.08 -11.21
CA ILE A 368 -8.30 -8.51 -10.87
C ILE A 368 -8.39 -8.66 -9.35
N GLY A 369 -9.41 -9.37 -8.88
CA GLY A 369 -9.65 -9.66 -7.46
C GLY A 369 -9.88 -11.15 -7.21
N PHE A 370 -9.83 -11.53 -5.94
CA PHE A 370 -10.03 -12.92 -5.47
C PHE A 370 -11.07 -13.04 -4.35
N CYS A 371 -11.71 -11.93 -3.96
CA CYS A 371 -12.75 -11.91 -2.96
C CYS A 371 -13.92 -11.05 -3.47
N ALA A 372 -14.87 -11.68 -4.15
CA ALA A 372 -16.08 -10.98 -4.58
C ALA A 372 -16.86 -10.38 -3.40
N THR A 373 -16.96 -11.10 -2.28
CA THR A 373 -17.64 -10.60 -1.07
C THR A 373 -17.04 -9.27 -0.57
N CYS A 374 -15.72 -9.12 -0.69
CA CYS A 374 -14.99 -7.93 -0.25
C CYS A 374 -15.16 -6.77 -1.24
N ASP A 375 -15.00 -7.03 -2.54
CA ASP A 375 -14.87 -5.99 -3.55
C ASP A 375 -16.15 -5.72 -4.36
N ALA A 376 -17.18 -6.56 -4.28
CA ALA A 376 -18.42 -6.42 -5.04
C ALA A 376 -19.03 -5.01 -4.99
N PRO A 377 -19.05 -4.30 -3.84
CA PRO A 377 -19.53 -2.91 -3.78
C PRO A 377 -18.81 -1.93 -4.74
N LEU A 378 -17.54 -2.18 -5.07
CA LEU A 378 -16.73 -1.34 -5.97
C LEU A 378 -17.13 -1.46 -7.46
N TYR A 379 -17.93 -2.48 -7.78
CA TYR A 379 -18.37 -2.81 -9.14
C TYR A 379 -19.85 -2.47 -9.39
N ARG A 380 -20.42 -1.57 -8.58
CA ARG A 380 -21.78 -1.07 -8.80
C ARG A 380 -21.94 -0.48 -10.21
N GLY A 381 -22.87 -1.04 -10.99
CA GLY A 381 -23.17 -0.60 -12.35
C GLY A 381 -22.09 -0.92 -13.39
N LYS A 382 -21.16 -1.84 -13.08
CA LYS A 382 -20.04 -2.22 -13.96
C LYS A 382 -20.22 -3.62 -14.55
N ASN A 383 -19.46 -3.93 -15.60
CA ASN A 383 -19.40 -5.25 -16.22
C ASN A 383 -18.22 -6.04 -15.65
N VAL A 384 -18.49 -7.22 -15.11
CA VAL A 384 -17.46 -8.06 -14.46
C VAL A 384 -17.43 -9.47 -15.01
N ALA A 385 -16.28 -10.12 -14.91
CA ALA A 385 -16.15 -11.55 -15.17
C ALA A 385 -15.84 -12.30 -13.87
N VAL A 386 -16.31 -13.54 -13.77
CA VAL A 386 -15.90 -14.49 -12.73
C VAL A 386 -15.30 -15.70 -13.43
N VAL A 387 -14.09 -16.11 -13.05
CA VAL A 387 -13.38 -17.25 -13.63
C VAL A 387 -13.41 -18.39 -12.64
N GLY A 388 -14.10 -19.47 -12.97
CA GLY A 388 -14.26 -20.62 -12.07
C GLY A 388 -15.52 -21.42 -12.40
N GLY A 389 -15.80 -22.45 -11.61
CA GLY A 389 -17.00 -23.27 -11.85
C GLY A 389 -17.43 -24.16 -10.69
N GLY A 390 -16.79 -24.03 -9.53
CA GLY A 390 -17.24 -24.64 -8.27
C GLY A 390 -18.05 -23.66 -7.43
N ASN A 391 -18.35 -24.03 -6.19
CA ASN A 391 -19.14 -23.22 -5.26
C ASN A 391 -18.58 -21.80 -5.07
N SER A 392 -17.25 -21.63 -4.94
CA SER A 392 -16.64 -20.29 -4.79
C SER A 392 -17.01 -19.34 -5.93
N ALA A 393 -16.95 -19.81 -7.17
CA ALA A 393 -17.28 -19.00 -8.35
C ALA A 393 -18.76 -18.63 -8.38
N PHE A 394 -19.66 -19.57 -8.07
CA PHE A 394 -21.09 -19.29 -8.05
C PHE A 394 -21.50 -18.39 -6.87
N THR A 395 -20.88 -18.56 -5.70
CA THR A 395 -21.06 -17.65 -4.57
C THR A 395 -20.58 -16.25 -4.91
N ALA A 396 -19.43 -16.11 -5.57
CA ALA A 396 -18.93 -14.83 -6.04
C ALA A 396 -19.90 -14.14 -7.02
N VAL A 397 -20.46 -14.90 -7.97
CA VAL A 397 -21.49 -14.38 -8.88
C VAL A 397 -22.71 -13.90 -8.08
N ARG A 398 -23.21 -14.71 -7.14
CA ARG A 398 -24.34 -14.35 -6.28
C ARG A 398 -24.10 -13.04 -5.52
N ASP A 399 -22.92 -12.88 -4.93
CA ASP A 399 -22.53 -11.67 -4.20
C ASP A 399 -22.50 -10.43 -5.11
N LEU A 400 -22.10 -10.61 -6.38
CA LEU A 400 -22.05 -9.55 -7.38
C LEU A 400 -23.41 -9.15 -7.94
N LEU A 401 -24.45 -10.00 -7.88
CA LEU A 401 -25.78 -9.74 -8.47
C LEU A 401 -26.41 -8.42 -7.99
N GLY A 402 -26.18 -8.06 -6.73
CA GLY A 402 -26.69 -6.84 -6.09
C GLY A 402 -25.95 -5.55 -6.50
N TYR A 403 -24.82 -5.67 -7.19
CA TYR A 403 -23.92 -4.56 -7.51
C TYR A 403 -23.66 -4.41 -9.01
N ALA A 404 -23.16 -5.45 -9.66
CA ALA A 404 -22.78 -5.41 -11.08
C ALA A 404 -24.00 -5.26 -12.01
N ASP A 405 -23.76 -4.67 -13.19
CA ASP A 405 -24.77 -4.58 -14.25
C ASP A 405 -24.83 -5.89 -15.05
N ARG A 406 -23.67 -6.42 -15.44
CA ARG A 406 -23.53 -7.71 -16.12
C ARG A 406 -22.39 -8.52 -15.53
N ILE A 407 -22.60 -9.83 -15.45
CA ILE A 407 -21.63 -10.78 -14.91
C ILE A 407 -21.42 -11.90 -15.94
N THR A 408 -20.19 -12.11 -16.37
CA THR A 408 -19.83 -13.23 -17.24
C THR A 408 -19.11 -14.31 -16.46
N LEU A 409 -19.72 -15.49 -16.33
CA LEU A 409 -19.13 -16.64 -15.65
C LEU A 409 -18.37 -17.51 -16.66
N ILE A 410 -17.04 -17.48 -16.58
CA ILE A 410 -16.11 -18.15 -17.48
C ILE A 410 -15.64 -19.46 -16.85
N HIS A 411 -15.82 -20.56 -17.57
CA HIS A 411 -15.37 -21.87 -17.10
C HIS A 411 -14.68 -22.67 -18.21
N ARG A 412 -13.57 -23.33 -17.85
CA ARG A 412 -12.74 -24.08 -18.80
C ARG A 412 -13.36 -25.40 -19.28
N ARG A 413 -14.37 -25.93 -18.58
CA ARG A 413 -15.08 -27.17 -18.93
C ARG A 413 -16.49 -26.85 -19.43
N GLY A 414 -17.15 -27.84 -20.05
CA GLY A 414 -18.55 -27.72 -20.48
C GLY A 414 -19.56 -27.80 -19.34
N GLU A 415 -19.16 -28.34 -18.18
CA GLU A 415 -20.03 -28.54 -17.02
C GLU A 415 -19.42 -27.90 -15.77
N PHE A 416 -20.27 -27.38 -14.90
CA PHE A 416 -19.92 -26.80 -13.60
C PHE A 416 -20.01 -27.85 -12.48
N THR A 417 -19.29 -27.61 -11.38
CA THR A 417 -19.26 -28.52 -10.22
C THR A 417 -19.86 -27.91 -8.95
N ALA A 418 -20.51 -26.75 -9.07
CA ALA A 418 -21.21 -26.11 -7.95
C ALA A 418 -22.50 -26.85 -7.58
N ASP A 419 -23.00 -26.60 -6.38
CA ASP A 419 -24.25 -27.19 -5.90
C ASP A 419 -25.42 -26.74 -6.75
N LYS A 420 -26.30 -27.69 -7.09
CA LYS A 420 -27.42 -27.45 -8.02
C LYS A 420 -28.31 -26.28 -7.59
N VAL A 421 -28.58 -26.15 -6.29
CA VAL A 421 -29.41 -25.05 -5.76
C VAL A 421 -28.78 -23.69 -6.03
N LEU A 422 -27.47 -23.57 -5.82
CA LEU A 422 -26.72 -22.34 -6.05
C LEU A 422 -26.60 -22.04 -7.55
N MET A 423 -26.42 -23.07 -8.38
CA MET A 423 -26.47 -22.92 -9.83
C MET A 423 -27.84 -22.43 -10.29
N ASP A 424 -28.93 -23.06 -9.85
CA ASP A 424 -30.29 -22.67 -10.24
C ASP A 424 -30.61 -21.22 -9.84
N GLU A 425 -30.16 -20.78 -8.64
CA GLU A 425 -30.28 -19.39 -8.18
C GLU A 425 -29.54 -18.41 -9.12
N VAL A 426 -28.25 -18.62 -9.33
CA VAL A 426 -27.39 -17.74 -10.11
C VAL A 426 -27.82 -17.68 -11.57
N LEU A 427 -28.16 -18.82 -12.17
CA LEU A 427 -28.52 -18.94 -13.58
C LEU A 427 -29.93 -18.42 -13.89
N SER A 428 -30.77 -18.20 -12.88
CA SER A 428 -32.07 -17.56 -13.06
C SER A 428 -32.00 -16.05 -13.33
N SER A 429 -30.84 -15.44 -13.10
CA SER A 429 -30.64 -14.00 -13.27
C SER A 429 -30.33 -13.61 -14.71
N GLU A 430 -31.06 -12.63 -15.24
CA GLU A 430 -30.81 -12.05 -16.58
C GLU A 430 -29.47 -11.29 -16.67
N LYS A 431 -28.83 -10.99 -15.54
CA LYS A 431 -27.51 -10.33 -15.50
C LYS A 431 -26.36 -11.28 -15.77
N VAL A 432 -26.58 -12.60 -15.70
CA VAL A 432 -25.53 -13.61 -15.77
C VAL A 432 -25.45 -14.19 -17.17
N THR A 433 -24.27 -14.11 -17.78
CA THR A 433 -23.96 -14.77 -19.06
C THR A 433 -22.93 -15.88 -18.82
N LEU A 434 -23.20 -17.07 -19.33
CA LEU A 434 -22.27 -18.19 -19.23
C LEU A 434 -21.31 -18.23 -20.41
N GLN A 435 -20.06 -18.53 -20.12
CA GLN A 435 -19.01 -18.76 -21.10
C GLN A 435 -18.26 -20.06 -20.75
N PRO A 436 -18.90 -21.24 -20.97
CA PRO A 436 -18.30 -22.54 -20.70
C PRO A 436 -17.25 -22.90 -21.77
N SER A 437 -16.50 -23.98 -21.54
CA SER A 437 -15.47 -24.49 -22.45
C SER A 437 -14.46 -23.44 -22.93
N SER A 438 -14.19 -22.43 -22.09
CA SER A 438 -13.38 -21.28 -22.43
C SER A 438 -12.30 -21.05 -21.38
N GLN A 439 -11.06 -20.83 -21.82
CA GLN A 439 -9.93 -20.55 -20.95
C GLN A 439 -9.47 -19.11 -21.12
N VAL A 440 -9.18 -18.42 -20.01
CA VAL A 440 -8.50 -17.13 -20.09
C VAL A 440 -7.10 -17.37 -20.63
N LYS A 441 -6.75 -16.67 -21.72
CA LYS A 441 -5.44 -16.73 -22.34
C LYS A 441 -4.52 -15.61 -21.85
N GLU A 442 -5.06 -14.42 -21.65
CA GLU A 442 -4.33 -13.22 -21.22
C GLU A 442 -5.29 -12.16 -20.69
N PHE A 443 -4.79 -11.29 -19.80
CA PHE A 443 -5.50 -10.11 -19.31
C PHE A 443 -4.98 -8.83 -19.99
N HIS A 444 -5.89 -7.91 -20.30
CA HIS A 444 -5.59 -6.65 -20.98
C HIS A 444 -5.66 -5.45 -20.03
N GLY A 445 -4.84 -4.44 -20.33
CA GLY A 445 -4.79 -3.19 -19.59
C GLY A 445 -3.39 -2.89 -19.10
N ASP A 446 -3.02 -1.61 -19.09
CA ASP A 446 -1.69 -1.15 -18.69
C ASP A 446 -1.66 -0.87 -17.18
N THR A 447 -2.48 0.08 -16.73
CA THR A 447 -2.57 0.49 -15.31
C THR A 447 -3.81 -0.04 -14.60
N ARG A 448 -4.84 -0.43 -15.36
CA ARG A 448 -6.07 -1.04 -14.87
C ARG A 448 -6.56 -2.06 -15.88
N LEU A 449 -7.23 -3.10 -15.39
CA LEU A 449 -7.89 -4.08 -16.23
C LEU A 449 -8.87 -3.38 -17.19
N THR A 450 -8.76 -3.71 -18.48
CA THR A 450 -9.73 -3.30 -19.51
C THR A 450 -10.48 -4.48 -20.11
N GLY A 451 -10.01 -5.70 -19.89
CA GLY A 451 -10.62 -6.91 -20.43
C GLY A 451 -9.70 -8.13 -20.38
N LEU A 452 -10.09 -9.18 -21.11
CA LEU A 452 -9.31 -10.41 -21.26
C LEU A 452 -9.48 -11.01 -22.66
N THR A 453 -8.55 -11.88 -23.07
CA THR A 453 -8.72 -12.78 -24.22
C THR A 453 -9.12 -14.15 -23.71
N LEU A 454 -10.18 -14.72 -24.26
CA LEU A 454 -10.54 -16.12 -24.10
C LEU A 454 -10.02 -16.94 -25.27
N LYS A 455 -9.64 -18.18 -24.98
CA LYS A 455 -9.44 -19.25 -25.94
C LYS A 455 -10.56 -20.27 -25.79
N GLU A 456 -11.38 -20.41 -26.83
CA GLU A 456 -12.49 -21.36 -26.86
C GLU A 456 -12.03 -22.77 -27.25
N SER A 457 -12.92 -23.76 -27.10
CA SER A 457 -12.62 -25.17 -27.35
C SER A 457 -12.26 -25.50 -28.81
N ASP A 458 -12.72 -24.71 -29.78
CA ASP A 458 -12.38 -24.84 -31.19
C ASP A 458 -11.06 -24.14 -31.57
N GLY A 459 -10.41 -23.50 -30.59
CA GLY A 459 -9.19 -22.73 -30.76
C GLY A 459 -9.40 -21.27 -31.15
N ALA A 460 -10.64 -20.81 -31.30
CA ALA A 460 -10.95 -19.40 -31.54
C ALA A 460 -10.53 -18.54 -30.34
N GLU A 461 -10.13 -17.31 -30.64
CA GLU A 461 -9.74 -16.32 -29.62
C GLU A 461 -10.68 -15.13 -29.66
N ILE A 462 -11.26 -14.80 -28.50
CA ILE A 462 -12.26 -13.73 -28.37
C ILE A 462 -11.78 -12.74 -27.32
N LYS A 463 -11.73 -11.46 -27.70
CA LYS A 463 -11.37 -10.37 -26.80
C LYS A 463 -12.65 -9.75 -26.22
N LEU A 464 -12.73 -9.68 -24.89
CA LEU A 464 -13.89 -9.17 -24.16
C LEU A 464 -13.47 -8.08 -23.19
N GLY A 465 -14.28 -7.02 -23.07
CA GLY A 465 -14.05 -5.91 -22.16
C GLY A 465 -14.72 -6.11 -20.81
N PHE A 466 -14.00 -5.83 -19.73
CA PHE A 466 -14.50 -5.94 -18.35
C PHE A 466 -13.89 -4.85 -17.47
N ASP A 467 -14.67 -4.35 -16.53
CA ASP A 467 -14.21 -3.41 -15.51
C ASP A 467 -13.51 -4.12 -14.34
N GLY A 468 -13.84 -5.41 -14.14
CA GLY A 468 -13.29 -6.26 -13.09
C GLY A 468 -13.36 -7.75 -13.43
N VAL A 469 -12.39 -8.53 -12.95
CA VAL A 469 -12.38 -9.99 -13.05
C VAL A 469 -12.10 -10.60 -11.68
N PHE A 470 -12.93 -11.55 -11.27
CA PHE A 470 -12.76 -12.33 -10.05
C PHE A 470 -12.27 -13.73 -10.39
N ILE A 471 -11.11 -14.13 -9.87
CA ILE A 471 -10.55 -15.46 -10.10
C ILE A 471 -10.91 -16.35 -8.92
N GLU A 472 -11.86 -17.26 -9.14
CA GLU A 472 -12.49 -18.12 -8.13
C GLU A 472 -12.24 -19.60 -8.46
N ILE A 473 -10.95 -19.94 -8.60
CA ILE A 473 -10.49 -21.29 -8.98
C ILE A 473 -9.90 -22.10 -7.81
N GLY A 474 -10.06 -21.58 -6.58
CA GLY A 474 -9.70 -22.27 -5.35
C GLY A 474 -8.50 -21.66 -4.62
N LEU A 475 -8.37 -22.06 -3.36
CA LEU A 475 -7.28 -21.69 -2.46
C LEU A 475 -6.42 -22.93 -2.19
N THR A 476 -5.12 -22.73 -2.00
CA THR A 476 -4.21 -23.79 -1.56
C THR A 476 -3.73 -23.47 -0.14
N PRO A 477 -3.97 -24.33 0.86
CA PRO A 477 -3.48 -24.12 2.21
C PRO A 477 -1.96 -24.23 2.29
N ASN A 478 -1.32 -23.31 3.03
CA ASN A 478 0.12 -23.35 3.28
C ASN A 478 0.44 -24.31 4.45
N SER A 479 -0.02 -25.56 4.36
CA SER A 479 0.00 -26.56 5.43
C SER A 479 1.10 -27.62 5.29
N GLU A 480 1.97 -27.51 4.27
CA GLU A 480 2.99 -28.54 3.99
C GLU A 480 3.89 -28.85 5.19
N ILE A 481 4.24 -27.85 6.01
CA ILE A 481 5.04 -28.07 7.24
C ILE A 481 4.31 -28.87 8.33
N ALA A 482 2.99 -28.99 8.24
CA ALA A 482 2.14 -29.67 9.20
C ALA A 482 1.78 -31.10 8.74
N LYS A 483 2.05 -31.43 7.47
CA LYS A 483 1.70 -32.69 6.84
C LYS A 483 2.41 -33.88 7.50
N GLY A 484 1.64 -34.88 7.88
CA GLY A 484 2.14 -36.04 8.62
C GLY A 484 2.45 -35.76 10.09
N ILE A 485 2.17 -34.56 10.58
CA ILE A 485 2.27 -34.19 11.99
C ILE A 485 0.88 -34.04 12.60
N VAL A 486 0.03 -33.23 11.98
CA VAL A 486 -1.38 -33.01 12.38
C VAL A 486 -2.33 -33.55 11.32
N ASP A 487 -3.60 -33.71 11.72
CA ASP A 487 -4.66 -34.16 10.82
C ASP A 487 -5.02 -33.04 9.84
N LEU A 488 -5.08 -33.39 8.56
CA LEU A 488 -5.52 -32.52 7.48
C LEU A 488 -6.78 -33.08 6.85
N ASN A 489 -7.68 -32.23 6.36
CA ASN A 489 -8.81 -32.67 5.53
C ASN A 489 -8.36 -32.99 4.10
N GLU A 490 -9.30 -33.43 3.26
CA GLU A 490 -9.03 -33.78 1.85
C GLU A 490 -8.52 -32.59 1.01
N GLN A 491 -8.77 -31.36 1.45
CA GLN A 491 -8.32 -30.12 0.80
C GLN A 491 -6.95 -29.65 1.31
N GLY A 492 -6.36 -30.38 2.27
CA GLY A 492 -5.08 -30.04 2.89
C GLY A 492 -5.18 -28.99 4.00
N GLU A 493 -6.39 -28.62 4.44
CA GLU A 493 -6.57 -27.67 5.55
C GLU A 493 -6.31 -28.35 6.89
N ILE A 494 -5.80 -27.59 7.86
CA ILE A 494 -5.53 -28.11 9.21
C ILE A 494 -6.84 -28.26 9.97
N MET A 495 -7.12 -29.48 10.43
CA MET A 495 -8.27 -29.79 11.27
C MET A 495 -8.09 -29.21 12.67
N ILE A 496 -9.10 -28.52 13.19
CA ILE A 496 -9.06 -27.89 14.51
C ILE A 496 -10.36 -28.04 15.29
N ASP A 497 -10.25 -28.04 16.62
CA ASP A 497 -11.43 -27.81 17.47
C ASP A 497 -11.86 -26.33 17.48
N LEU A 498 -12.97 -26.03 18.18
CA LEU A 498 -13.53 -24.67 18.28
C LEU A 498 -12.57 -23.61 18.83
N VAL A 499 -11.47 -24.03 19.48
CA VAL A 499 -10.47 -23.13 20.09
C VAL A 499 -9.10 -23.23 19.43
N GLY A 500 -9.02 -23.86 18.25
CA GLY A 500 -7.80 -23.92 17.43
C GLY A 500 -6.84 -25.06 17.81
N SER A 501 -7.24 -26.03 18.63
CA SER A 501 -6.41 -27.19 18.95
C SER A 501 -6.38 -28.18 17.79
N THR A 502 -5.19 -28.66 17.40
CA THR A 502 -5.04 -29.72 16.38
C THR A 502 -5.10 -31.11 17.01
N SER A 503 -4.90 -32.17 16.21
CA SER A 503 -4.76 -33.55 16.70
C SER A 503 -3.51 -33.78 17.57
N VAL A 504 -2.54 -32.85 17.58
CA VAL A 504 -1.31 -32.94 18.38
C VAL A 504 -1.33 -31.96 19.55
N PRO A 505 -1.26 -32.44 20.81
CA PRO A 505 -1.13 -31.57 21.97
C PRO A 505 0.10 -30.66 21.89
N GLY A 506 -0.12 -29.36 22.06
CA GLY A 506 0.92 -28.32 21.94
C GLY A 506 1.05 -27.73 20.54
N VAL A 507 0.33 -28.26 19.54
CA VAL A 507 0.22 -27.65 18.21
C VAL A 507 -1.19 -27.13 18.00
N PHE A 508 -1.28 -25.84 17.68
CA PHE A 508 -2.52 -25.12 17.41
C PHE A 508 -2.47 -24.57 15.98
N ALA A 509 -3.62 -24.19 15.44
CA ALA A 509 -3.70 -23.51 14.15
C ALA A 509 -4.82 -22.46 14.16
N ALA A 510 -4.64 -21.41 13.36
CA ALA A 510 -5.58 -20.31 13.25
C ALA A 510 -5.50 -19.60 11.90
N GLY A 511 -6.64 -19.05 11.48
CA GLY A 511 -6.77 -18.35 10.21
C GLY A 511 -6.99 -19.30 9.05
N ASP A 512 -6.74 -18.80 7.85
CA ASP A 512 -7.21 -19.42 6.62
C ASP A 512 -6.62 -20.82 6.37
N VAL A 513 -5.45 -21.15 6.94
CA VAL A 513 -4.84 -22.51 6.83
C VAL A 513 -5.70 -23.62 7.44
N THR A 514 -6.69 -23.26 8.27
CA THR A 514 -7.58 -24.19 8.97
C THR A 514 -8.84 -24.51 8.17
N GLU A 515 -9.59 -25.53 8.59
CA GLU A 515 -10.90 -25.90 8.01
C GLU A 515 -12.04 -24.88 8.23
N ILE A 516 -11.74 -23.67 8.73
CA ILE A 516 -12.74 -22.63 8.88
C ILE A 516 -13.32 -22.26 7.52
N GLU A 517 -14.64 -22.34 7.39
CA GLU A 517 -15.31 -22.17 6.09
C GLU A 517 -15.08 -20.77 5.52
N GLU A 518 -15.21 -19.74 6.36
CA GLU A 518 -15.15 -18.34 5.94
C GLU A 518 -13.76 -17.74 6.16
N LYS A 519 -13.15 -17.25 5.08
CA LYS A 519 -11.79 -16.68 5.06
C LYS A 519 -11.87 -15.15 5.10
N GLN A 520 -11.81 -14.57 6.29
CA GLN A 520 -11.96 -13.11 6.50
C GLN A 520 -10.97 -12.60 7.55
N ILE A 521 -10.53 -11.35 7.42
CA ILE A 521 -9.56 -10.71 8.33
C ILE A 521 -10.05 -10.77 9.79
N SER A 522 -11.32 -10.43 10.03
CA SER A 522 -11.92 -10.43 11.38
C SER A 522 -12.00 -11.84 11.98
N ILE A 523 -12.29 -12.86 11.14
CA ILE A 523 -12.33 -14.27 11.54
C ILE A 523 -10.92 -14.75 11.89
N ALA A 524 -9.93 -14.48 11.02
CA ALA A 524 -8.54 -14.82 11.25
C ALA A 524 -7.99 -14.19 12.55
N VAL A 525 -8.27 -12.91 12.79
CA VAL A 525 -7.93 -12.23 14.05
C VAL A 525 -8.57 -12.92 15.26
N GLY A 526 -9.86 -13.27 15.16
CA GLY A 526 -10.59 -13.96 16.23
C GLY A 526 -10.02 -15.36 16.52
N GLN A 527 -9.73 -16.15 15.49
CA GLN A 527 -9.11 -17.46 15.63
C GLN A 527 -7.70 -17.38 16.22
N GLY A 528 -6.89 -16.41 15.79
CA GLY A 528 -5.56 -16.16 16.36
C GLY A 528 -5.62 -15.90 17.86
N THR A 529 -6.60 -15.09 18.29
CA THR A 529 -6.88 -14.86 19.72
C THR A 529 -7.27 -16.15 20.44
N SER A 530 -8.19 -16.94 19.87
CA SER A 530 -8.68 -18.18 20.47
C SER A 530 -7.54 -19.19 20.67
N ALA A 531 -6.75 -19.43 19.62
CA ALA A 531 -5.60 -20.33 19.63
C ALA A 531 -4.54 -19.89 20.66
N ALA A 532 -4.23 -18.59 20.74
CA ALA A 532 -3.28 -18.07 21.74
C ALA A 532 -3.73 -18.30 23.19
N LEU A 533 -5.02 -18.07 23.49
CA LEU A 533 -5.56 -18.30 24.83
C LEU A 533 -5.58 -19.78 25.20
N LYS A 534 -5.86 -20.65 24.23
CA LYS A 534 -5.81 -22.10 24.41
C LYS A 534 -4.38 -22.60 24.60
N ALA A 535 -3.43 -22.12 23.79
CA ALA A 535 -2.02 -22.44 23.91
C ALA A 535 -1.43 -22.01 25.25
N TYR A 536 -1.78 -20.81 25.73
CA TYR A 536 -1.45 -20.36 27.09
C TYR A 536 -1.94 -21.35 28.16
N SER A 537 -3.20 -21.79 28.04
CA SER A 537 -3.78 -22.74 28.99
C SER A 537 -3.06 -24.08 28.96
N PHE A 538 -2.69 -24.57 27.77
CA PHE A 538 -1.88 -25.78 27.60
C PHE A 538 -0.52 -25.66 28.29
N ILE A 539 0.23 -24.59 28.01
CA ILE A 539 1.56 -24.34 28.59
C ILE A 539 1.49 -24.27 30.12
N HIS A 540 0.46 -23.61 30.66
CA HIS A 540 0.28 -23.45 32.09
C HIS A 540 -0.12 -24.77 32.79
N LEU A 541 -1.09 -25.50 32.24
CA LEU A 541 -1.59 -26.75 32.84
C LEU A 541 -0.58 -27.90 32.80
N THR A 542 0.31 -27.89 31.81
CA THR A 542 1.36 -28.90 31.66
C THR A 542 2.61 -28.60 32.49
N GLY A 543 2.66 -27.46 33.18
CA GLY A 543 3.83 -27.05 33.96
C GLY A 543 5.07 -26.80 33.10
N LEU A 544 4.89 -26.61 31.79
CA LEU A 544 6.00 -26.36 30.86
C LEU A 544 6.64 -24.99 31.11
N LYS A 545 5.91 -24.06 31.74
CA LYS A 545 6.45 -22.80 32.26
C LYS A 545 6.98 -23.00 33.69
N LYS A 546 8.29 -22.88 33.87
CA LYS A 546 8.95 -22.88 35.18
C LYS A 546 8.82 -21.56 35.90
#